data_AF-A0A6J4XK17-F1
#
_entry.id   AF-A0A6J4XK17-F1
#
_cell.length_a   1.000
_cell.length_b   1.000
_cell.length_c   1.000
_cell.angle_alpha   90.00
_cell.angle_beta   90.00
_cell.angle_gamma   90.00
#
_symmetry.space_group_name_H-M   'P 1'
#
loop_
_entity.id
_entity.type
_entity.pdbx_description
1 polymer ?
#
loop_
_entity_poly.entity_id
_entity_poly.type
_entity_poly.pdbx_seq_one_letter_code
_entity_poly.pdbx_strand_id
1 'polypeptide(L)' 'SRFRYRTRYFTDSGIIGSKEFVAENYQRFRHLFYAKHEKKPKPIKGLDGMYSLKRLSELI' A
#
# COMPACT_ATOMS: atom_id res chain seq x y z
N SER A 1 14.59 -10.97 1.75
CA SER A 1 13.45 -10.34 1.03
C SER A 1 12.30 -10.15 2.01
N ARG A 2 11.70 -8.95 2.07
CA ARG A 2 10.71 -8.53 3.11
C ARG A 2 9.41 -9.36 3.11
N PHE A 3 9.02 -9.92 1.97
CA PHE A 3 7.80 -10.73 1.80
C PHE A 3 8.05 -12.21 1.52
N ARG A 4 9.25 -12.57 1.06
CA ARG A 4 9.53 -13.98 0.70
C ARG A 4 9.47 -14.86 1.95
N TYR A 5 8.71 -15.95 1.86
CA TYR A 5 8.52 -16.96 2.91
C TYR A 5 7.91 -16.42 4.22
N ARG A 6 7.07 -15.37 4.16
CA ARG A 6 6.36 -14.84 5.33
C ARG A 6 4.87 -14.65 5.03
N THR A 7 4.02 -15.15 5.91
CA THR A 7 2.59 -14.78 5.94
C THR A 7 2.44 -13.47 6.70
N ARG A 8 1.77 -12.49 6.09
CA ARG A 8 1.51 -11.17 6.68
C ARG A 8 0.03 -10.85 6.49
N TYR A 9 -0.62 -10.37 7.55
CA TYR A 9 -1.97 -9.83 7.47
C TYR A 9 -1.88 -8.34 7.17
N PHE A 10 -2.38 -7.92 6.01
CA PHE A 10 -2.36 -6.52 5.58
C PHE A 10 -3.72 -5.88 5.83
N THR A 11 -3.98 -5.45 7.06
CA THR A 11 -5.21 -4.71 7.38
C THR A 11 -5.14 -3.24 6.94
N ASP A 12 -3.94 -2.67 6.93
CA ASP A 12 -3.76 -1.24 6.73
C ASP A 12 -3.48 -0.87 5.27
N SER A 13 -2.77 -1.72 4.54
CA SER A 13 -2.28 -1.44 3.19
C SER A 13 -3.23 -1.97 2.13
N GLY A 14 -4.36 -1.28 1.95
CA GLY A 14 -5.43 -1.72 1.05
C GLY A 14 -5.06 -1.89 -0.43
N ILE A 15 -3.91 -1.37 -0.88
CA ILE A 15 -3.34 -1.60 -2.23
C ILE A 15 -1.82 -1.62 -2.11
N ILE A 16 -1.16 -2.57 -2.77
CA ILE A 16 0.30 -2.73 -2.83
C ILE A 16 0.70 -3.01 -4.28
N GLY A 17 1.77 -2.39 -4.79
CA GLY A 17 2.24 -2.56 -6.15
C GLY A 17 3.32 -1.53 -6.54
N SER A 18 3.52 -1.33 -7.84
CA SER A 18 4.28 -0.17 -8.31
C SER A 18 3.58 1.14 -7.91
N LYS A 19 4.31 2.26 -8.02
CA LYS A 19 3.76 3.57 -7.69
C LYS A 19 2.51 3.90 -8.53
N GLU A 20 2.58 3.61 -9.83
CA GLU A 20 1.53 3.84 -10.82
C GLU A 20 0.34 2.94 -10.54
N PHE A 21 0.59 1.64 -10.30
CA PHE A 21 -0.45 0.68 -9.97
C PHE A 21 -1.25 1.09 -8.73
N VAL A 22 -0.57 1.56 -7.67
CA VAL A 22 -1.25 2.02 -6.45
C VAL A 22 -2.06 3.29 -6.71
N ALA A 23 -1.52 4.24 -7.48
CA ALA A 23 -2.21 5.49 -7.80
C ALA A 23 -3.47 5.27 -8.65
N GLU A 24 -3.37 4.49 -9.72
CA GLU A 24 -4.48 4.19 -10.63
C GLU A 24 -5.60 3.46 -9.91
N ASN A 25 -5.27 2.41 -9.15
CA ASN A 25 -6.27 1.64 -8.42
C ASN A 25 -6.87 2.44 -7.27
N TYR A 26 -6.10 3.32 -6.62
CA TYR A 26 -6.68 4.24 -5.64
C TYR A 26 -7.74 5.14 -6.28
N GLN A 27 -7.49 5.73 -7.46
CA GLN A 27 -8.47 6.57 -8.13
C GLN A 27 -9.75 5.79 -8.51
N ARG A 28 -9.60 4.57 -9.04
CA ARG A 28 -10.74 3.69 -9.40
C ARG A 28 -11.62 3.38 -8.19
N PHE A 29 -11.00 3.06 -7.06
CA PHE A 29 -11.70 2.64 -5.84
C PHE A 29 -11.82 3.75 -4.79
N ARG A 30 -11.54 5.01 -5.13
CA ARG A 30 -11.47 6.12 -4.17
C ARG A 30 -12.74 6.26 -3.33
N HIS A 31 -13.88 5.98 -3.94
CA HIS A 31 -15.21 6.04 -3.35
C HIS A 31 -15.44 4.99 -2.25
N LEU A 32 -14.69 3.88 -2.25
CA LEU A 32 -14.71 2.87 -1.19
C LEU A 32 -13.89 3.28 0.03
N PHE A 33 -12.99 4.25 -0.13
CA PHE A 33 -12.18 4.77 0.95
C PHE A 33 -12.86 6.01 1.55
N TYR A 34 -13.33 5.93 2.80
CA TYR A 34 -13.86 7.06 3.58
C TYR A 34 -12.76 8.08 3.98
N ALA A 35 -11.93 8.52 3.04
CA ALA A 35 -10.80 9.40 3.28
C ALA A 35 -11.21 10.87 3.11
N LYS A 36 -10.93 11.71 4.12
CA LYS A 36 -11.12 13.18 4.02
C LYS A 36 -10.19 13.85 3.00
N HIS A 37 -9.04 13.24 2.71
CA HIS A 37 -8.02 13.79 1.82
C HIS A 37 -7.56 12.74 0.83
N GLU A 38 -7.05 13.22 -0.31
CA GLU A 38 -6.44 12.37 -1.33
C GLU A 38 -5.26 11.58 -0.73
N LYS A 39 -5.25 10.26 -0.97
CA LYS A 39 -4.16 9.39 -0.54
C LYS A 39 -3.12 9.29 -1.66
N LYS A 40 -1.85 9.35 -1.27
CA LYS A 40 -0.71 9.20 -2.18
C LYS A 40 0.03 7.90 -1.87
N PRO A 41 0.50 7.16 -2.90
CA PRO A 41 1.34 5.98 -2.69
C PRO A 41 2.54 6.28 -1.79
N LYS A 42 2.86 5.36 -0.87
CA LYS A 42 3.99 5.44 0.05
C LYS A 42 4.99 4.32 -0.24
N PRO A 43 6.29 4.61 -0.36
CA PRO A 43 7.29 3.58 -0.61
C PRO A 43 7.39 2.62 0.58
N ILE A 44 7.64 1.35 0.30
CA ILE A 44 7.83 0.30 1.31
C ILE A 44 9.32 0.18 1.61
N LYS A 45 9.72 0.47 2.86
CA LYS A 45 11.12 0.41 3.27
C LYS A 45 11.72 -0.98 3.03
N GLY A 46 12.83 -1.04 2.30
CA GLY A 46 13.55 -2.29 2.01
C GLY A 46 12.91 -3.14 0.90
N LEU A 47 12.01 -2.56 0.10
CA LEU A 47 11.51 -3.13 -1.14
C LEU A 47 11.50 -2.06 -2.23
N ASP A 48 12.55 -2.02 -3.05
CA ASP A 48 12.67 -1.03 -4.11
C ASP A 48 11.57 -1.20 -5.17
N GLY A 49 11.07 -0.07 -5.66
CA GLY A 49 9.97 -0.02 -6.63
C GLY A 49 8.59 -0.38 -6.08
N MET A 50 8.49 -0.76 -4.80
CA MET A 50 7.25 -1.21 -4.17
C MET A 50 6.63 -0.12 -3.28
N TYR A 51 5.33 0.09 -3.47
CA TYR A 51 4.54 1.12 -2.81
C TYR A 51 3.26 0.52 -2.21
N SER A 52 2.69 1.21 -1.23
CA SER A 52 1.40 0.89 -0.63
C SER A 52 0.55 2.14 -0.44
N LEU A 53 -0.78 1.99 -0.43
CA LEU A 53 -1.70 3.12 -0.26
C LEU A 53 -1.69 3.72 1.16
N LYS A 54 -1.45 2.88 2.18
CA LYS A 54 -1.12 3.31 3.55
C LYS A 54 0.25 2.74 3.92
N ARG A 55 0.87 3.31 4.95
CA ARG A 55 2.10 2.75 5.51
C ARG A 55 1.84 1.33 6.00
N LEU A 56 2.67 0.38 5.59
CA LEU A 56 2.71 -0.95 6.17
C LEU A 56 3.19 -0.83 7.62
N SER A 57 2.30 -1.11 8.57
CA SER A 57 2.66 -1.38 9.95
C SER A 57 3.27 -2.78 10.02
N GLU A 58 4.40 -2.93 10.71
CA GLU A 58 4.85 -4.23 11.17
C GLU A 58 4.52 -4.25 12.66
N LEU A 59 3.65 -5.16 13.08
CA LEU A 59 3.65 -5.59 14.48
C LEU A 59 5.05 -6.17 14.71
N ILE A 60 5.80 -5.52 15.60
CA ILE A 60 7.08 -6.01 16.11
C ILE A 60 6.80 -7.22 16.99
#